data_AF-A0A938NR44-F1
#
_entry.id   AF-A0A938NR44-F1
#
_cell.length_a   1.000
_cell.length_b   1.000
_cell.length_c   1.000
_cell.angle_alpha   90.00
_cell.angle_beta   90.00
_cell.angle_gamma   90.00
#
_symmetry.space_group_name_H-M   'P 1'
#
loop_
_entity.id
_entity.type
_entity.pdbx_description
1 polymer ?
#
loop_
_entity_poly.entity_id
_entity_poly.type
_entity_poly.pdbx_seq_one_letter_code
_entity_poly.pdbx_strand_id
1 'polypeptide(L)'
;MLRLSGHKMKELCILAVYLFGSEVEGATTVRSDIDIGIVLKKPKNLGDTRPLYNALYLEFSKIFKPTFLRQLDIVFLQNAPIPLQYNAIAYGKVLYEEDPVQRADYEERVMNQYMDFKPLLEYFDIIALKRYSS
;
A
#
# COMPACT_ATOMS: atom_id res chain seq x y z
N MET A 1 11.11 -8.82 -13.83
CA MET A 1 9.97 -8.15 -13.16
C MET A 1 9.43 -9.11 -12.11
N LEU A 2 9.46 -8.76 -10.82
CA LEU A 2 8.99 -9.62 -9.74
C LEU A 2 7.46 -9.75 -9.84
N ARG A 3 6.93 -10.97 -10.00
CA ARG A 3 5.50 -11.29 -9.97
C ARG A 3 5.27 -12.32 -8.87
N LEU A 4 4.27 -12.08 -8.03
CA LEU A 4 3.90 -13.00 -6.94
C LEU A 4 3.13 -14.21 -7.50
N SER A 5 3.23 -15.35 -6.81
CA SER A 5 2.49 -16.56 -7.17
C SER A 5 0.98 -16.36 -6.94
N GLY A 6 0.19 -16.45 -8.02
CA GLY A 6 -1.23 -16.09 -7.97
C GLY A 6 -2.13 -17.02 -7.15
N HIS A 7 -1.73 -18.29 -6.96
CA HIS A 7 -2.54 -19.27 -6.23
C HIS A 7 -2.76 -18.87 -4.77
N LYS A 8 -1.69 -18.52 -4.06
CA LYS A 8 -1.76 -18.20 -2.64
C LYS A 8 -2.50 -16.89 -2.37
N MET A 9 -2.30 -15.89 -3.24
CA MET A 9 -2.99 -14.61 -3.14
C MET A 9 -4.50 -14.77 -3.34
N LYS A 10 -4.91 -15.63 -4.27
CA LYS A 10 -6.31 -15.95 -4.51
C LYS A 10 -6.96 -16.68 -3.33
N GLU A 11 -6.28 -17.65 -2.71
CA GLU A 11 -6.76 -18.31 -1.48
C GLU A 11 -7.00 -17.30 -0.35
N LEU A 12 -6.12 -16.31 -0.22
CA LEU A 12 -6.19 -15.26 0.80
C LEU A 12 -7.17 -14.12 0.43
N CYS A 13 -7.94 -14.26 -0.65
CA CYS A 13 -8.91 -13.27 -1.13
C CYS A 13 -8.32 -11.89 -1.41
N ILE A 14 -7.07 -11.86 -1.89
CA ILE A 14 -6.37 -10.63 -2.25
C ILE A 14 -6.76 -10.22 -3.66
N LEU A 15 -7.18 -8.96 -3.81
CA LEU A 15 -7.49 -8.35 -5.11
C LEU A 15 -6.22 -7.86 -5.79
N ALA A 16 -5.37 -7.14 -5.06
CA ALA A 16 -4.17 -6.54 -5.61
C ALA A 16 -3.07 -6.38 -4.54
N VAL A 17 -1.82 -6.43 -5.00
CA VAL A 17 -0.62 -6.17 -4.20
C VAL A 17 0.20 -5.07 -4.87
N TYR A 18 0.52 -4.02 -4.13
CA TYR A 18 1.34 -2.90 -4.56
C TYR A 18 2.66 -2.91 -3.79
N LEU A 19 3.77 -2.68 -4.49
CA LEU A 19 5.01 -2.22 -3.86
C LEU A 19 5.03 -0.71 -3.98
N PHE A 20 5.14 0.02 -2.87
CA PHE A 20 5.09 1.48 -2.90
C PHE A 20 6.13 2.08 -1.95
N GLY A 21 6.02 3.38 -1.68
CA GLY A 21 6.96 4.10 -0.82
C GLY A 21 8.31 4.34 -1.48
N SER A 22 9.32 4.55 -0.64
CA SER A 22 10.66 5.00 -1.05
C SER A 22 11.40 4.06 -2.02
N GLU A 23 10.92 2.82 -2.18
CA GLU A 23 11.44 1.87 -3.16
C GLU A 23 11.11 2.25 -4.60
N VAL A 24 9.99 2.94 -4.85
CA VAL A 24 9.53 3.23 -6.22
C VAL A 24 10.01 4.60 -6.72
N GLU A 25 10.30 5.52 -5.81
CA GLU A 25 10.75 6.89 -6.13
C GLU A 25 12.25 6.99 -6.49
N GLY A 26 12.99 5.87 -6.54
CA GLY A 26 14.41 5.86 -6.91
C GLY A 26 15.36 6.47 -5.86
N ALA A 27 14.83 6.88 -4.70
CA ALA A 27 15.56 7.35 -3.52
C ALA A 27 15.93 6.21 -2.57
N THR A 28 16.08 4.99 -3.10
CA THR A 28 16.29 3.78 -2.31
C THR A 28 17.68 3.83 -1.67
N THR A 29 17.72 4.07 -0.36
CA THR A 29 18.92 3.78 0.44
C THR A 29 18.89 2.32 0.84
N VAL A 30 20.05 1.73 1.20
CA VAL A 30 20.15 0.33 1.66
C VAL A 30 19.32 0.05 2.95
N ARG A 31 18.69 1.09 3.51
CA ARG A 31 17.97 1.09 4.80
C ARG A 31 16.47 1.35 4.69
N SER A 32 15.93 1.58 3.49
CA SER A 32 14.49 1.80 3.34
C SER A 32 13.72 0.51 3.56
N ASP A 33 12.66 0.57 4.35
CA ASP A 33 11.71 -0.53 4.50
C ASP A 33 10.98 -0.82 3.18
N ILE A 34 10.50 -2.04 3.05
CA ILE A 34 9.77 -2.53 1.87
C ILE A 34 8.28 -2.38 2.17
N ASP A 35 7.66 -1.35 1.61
CA ASP A 35 6.25 -1.05 1.82
C ASP A 35 5.37 -1.84 0.83
N ILE A 36 4.57 -2.77 1.35
CA ILE A 36 3.65 -3.61 0.56
C ILE A 36 2.20 -3.26 0.89
N GLY A 37 1.47 -2.80 -0.12
CA GLY A 37 0.07 -2.41 -0.03
C GLY A 37 -0.84 -3.55 -0.49
N ILE A 38 -1.80 -3.91 0.36
CA ILE A 38 -2.75 -5.00 0.09
C ILE A 38 -4.16 -4.45 -0.06
N VAL A 39 -4.81 -4.82 -1.15
CA VAL A 39 -6.24 -4.61 -1.38
C VAL A 39 -6.94 -5.96 -1.37
N LEU A 40 -7.98 -6.10 -0.56
CA LEU A 40 -8.78 -7.33 -0.49
C LEU A 40 -9.98 -7.24 -1.42
N LYS A 41 -10.31 -8.38 -2.03
CA LYS A 41 -11.47 -8.51 -2.92
C LYS A 41 -12.79 -8.28 -2.20
N LYS A 42 -12.86 -8.70 -0.94
CA LYS A 42 -14.03 -8.53 -0.08
C LYS A 42 -13.58 -7.94 1.25
N PRO A 43 -13.57 -6.61 1.40
CA PRO A 43 -13.14 -5.95 2.63
C PRO A 43 -14.14 -6.09 3.79
N LYS A 44 -15.38 -6.54 3.52
CA LYS A 44 -16.39 -6.71 4.56
C LYS A 44 -15.91 -7.79 5.53
N ASN A 45 -15.73 -7.39 6.79
CA ASN A 45 -15.18 -8.16 7.91
C ASN A 45 -13.65 -8.24 7.94
N LEU A 46 -12.95 -7.11 7.76
CA LEU A 46 -11.63 -6.91 8.33
C LEU A 46 -11.75 -6.89 9.87
N GLY A 47 -12.03 -8.06 10.46
CA GLY A 47 -11.97 -8.28 11.90
C GLY A 47 -10.51 -8.30 12.33
N ASP A 48 -10.10 -9.36 13.01
CA ASP A 48 -8.69 -9.54 13.32
C ASP A 48 -7.87 -9.84 12.05
N THR A 49 -7.08 -8.86 11.59
CA THR A 49 -6.20 -8.99 10.42
C THR A 49 -4.85 -9.64 10.74
N ARG A 50 -4.52 -9.89 12.01
CA ARG A 50 -3.24 -10.47 12.43
C ARG A 50 -2.95 -11.83 11.77
N PRO A 51 -3.90 -12.78 11.66
CA PRO A 51 -3.63 -14.05 10.98
C PRO A 51 -3.29 -13.88 9.50
N LEU A 52 -4.01 -12.98 8.81
CA LEU A 52 -3.77 -12.67 7.41
C LEU A 52 -2.43 -11.96 7.20
N TYR A 53 -2.12 -10.98 8.07
CA TYR A 53 -0.83 -10.30 8.10
C TYR A 53 0.32 -11.30 8.24
N ASN A 54 0.24 -12.21 9.22
CA ASN A 54 1.29 -13.21 9.45
C ASN A 54 1.47 -14.15 8.26
N ALA A 55 0.37 -14.59 7.63
CA ALA A 55 0.43 -15.42 6.43
C ALA A 55 1.11 -14.69 5.27
N LEU A 56 0.75 -13.42 5.04
CA LEU A 56 1.35 -12.59 4.01
C LEU A 56 2.82 -12.31 4.27
N TYR A 57 3.17 -11.97 5.51
CA TYR A 57 4.55 -11.74 5.93
C TYR A 57 5.42 -12.97 5.69
N LEU A 58 4.93 -14.17 5.99
CA LEU A 58 5.65 -15.41 5.70
C LEU A 58 5.86 -15.64 4.20
N GLU A 59 4.87 -15.34 3.36
CA GLU A 59 5.01 -15.48 1.90
C GLU A 59 5.95 -14.43 1.30
N PHE A 60 5.80 -13.18 1.69
CA PHE A 60 6.61 -12.08 1.19
C PHE A 60 8.04 -12.14 1.69
N SER A 61 8.29 -12.59 2.93
CA SER A 61 9.66 -12.74 3.45
C SER A 61 10.49 -13.75 2.66
N LYS A 62 9.89 -14.79 2.05
CA LYS A 62 10.59 -15.72 1.15
C LYS A 62 11.10 -15.03 -0.13
N ILE A 63 10.39 -13.99 -0.55
CA ILE A 63 10.61 -13.30 -1.83
C ILE A 63 11.53 -12.09 -1.63
N PHE A 64 11.18 -11.23 -0.68
CA PHE A 64 11.86 -9.99 -0.39
C PHE A 64 13.06 -10.14 0.55
N LYS A 65 13.12 -11.25 1.30
CA LYS A 65 14.23 -11.57 2.21
C LYS A 65 14.60 -10.39 3.14
N PRO A 66 13.64 -9.91 3.97
CA PRO A 66 13.87 -8.78 4.85
C PRO A 66 15.05 -9.04 5.79
N THR A 67 15.77 -7.98 6.14
CA THR A 67 16.93 -8.03 7.03
C THR A 67 16.73 -7.06 8.20
N PHE A 68 17.63 -7.06 9.18
CA PHE A 68 17.58 -6.11 10.29
C PHE A 68 17.61 -4.63 9.82
N LEU A 69 18.21 -4.35 8.66
CA LEU A 69 18.33 -3.00 8.11
C LEU A 69 17.23 -2.65 7.11
N ARG A 70 16.41 -3.61 6.70
CA ARG A 70 15.37 -3.44 5.67
C ARG A 70 14.22 -4.37 5.99
N GLN A 71 13.22 -3.84 6.67
CA GLN A 71 12.07 -4.60 7.13
C GLN A 71 10.97 -4.61 6.06
N LEU A 72 10.00 -5.49 6.24
CA LEU A 72 8.83 -5.58 5.39
C LEU A 72 7.64 -5.00 6.15
N ASP A 73 7.06 -3.92 5.65
CA ASP A 73 5.81 -3.37 6.19
C ASP A 73 4.64 -3.74 5.27
N ILE A 74 3.57 -4.28 5.84
CA ILE A 74 2.39 -4.71 5.09
C ILE A 74 1.21 -3.84 5.53
N VAL A 75 0.75 -3.03 4.60
CA VAL A 75 -0.35 -2.09 4.81
C VAL A 75 -1.61 -2.60 4.12
N PHE A 76 -2.67 -2.86 4.89
CA PHE A 76 -4.00 -3.07 4.32
C PHE A 76 -4.57 -1.72 3.88
N LEU A 77 -4.47 -1.42 2.58
CA LEU A 77 -4.74 -0.09 2.05
C LEU A 77 -6.17 0.37 2.34
N GLN A 78 -7.15 -0.53 2.30
CA GLN A 78 -8.55 -0.21 2.61
C GLN A 78 -8.79 0.30 4.05
N ASN A 79 -7.85 0.07 4.98
CA ASN A 79 -7.87 0.59 6.35
C ASN A 79 -6.91 1.77 6.57
N ALA A 80 -6.08 2.10 5.58
CA ALA A 80 -5.11 3.18 5.67
C ALA A 80 -5.76 4.55 5.40
N PRO A 81 -5.16 5.66 5.84
CA PRO A 81 -5.56 7.00 5.41
C PRO A 81 -5.52 7.16 3.88
N ILE A 82 -6.44 7.97 3.34
CA ILE A 82 -6.56 8.22 1.89
C ILE A 82 -5.24 8.66 1.23
N PRO A 83 -4.40 9.54 1.83
CA PRO A 83 -3.11 9.90 1.22
C PRO A 83 -2.17 8.70 1.02
N LEU A 84 -2.17 7.74 1.94
CA LEU A 84 -1.33 6.54 1.84
C LEU A 84 -1.88 5.58 0.77
N GLN A 85 -3.21 5.43 0.70
CA GLN A 85 -3.86 4.69 -0.38
C GLN A 85 -3.51 5.31 -1.74
N TYR A 86 -3.59 6.63 -1.86
CA TYR A 86 -3.27 7.36 -3.09
C TYR A 86 -1.81 7.17 -3.50
N ASN A 87 -0.87 7.30 -2.56
CA ASN A 87 0.55 7.06 -2.83
C ASN A 87 0.78 5.66 -3.43
N ALA A 88 0.17 4.64 -2.84
CA ALA A 88 0.30 3.26 -3.30
C ALA A 88 -0.24 3.04 -4.72
N ILE A 89 -1.38 3.63 -5.08
CA ILE A 89 -1.97 3.43 -6.41
C ILE A 89 -1.35 4.31 -7.50
N ALA A 90 -0.93 5.52 -7.16
CA ALA A 90 -0.45 6.51 -8.12
C ALA A 90 1.04 6.32 -8.44
N TYR A 91 1.82 5.95 -7.43
CA TYR A 91 3.28 5.85 -7.54
C TYR A 91 3.79 4.43 -7.30
N GLY A 92 2.96 3.53 -6.75
CA GLY A 92 3.36 2.15 -6.52
C GLY A 92 3.40 1.30 -7.79
N LYS A 93 4.00 0.12 -7.65
CA LYS A 93 4.09 -0.91 -8.67
C LYS A 93 3.18 -2.08 -8.32
N VAL A 94 2.30 -2.46 -9.23
CA VAL A 94 1.45 -3.65 -9.07
C VAL A 94 2.30 -4.92 -9.21
N LEU A 95 2.36 -5.70 -8.13
CA LEU A 95 3.05 -7.00 -8.09
C LEU A 95 2.11 -8.18 -8.34
N TYR A 96 0.82 -7.99 -8.06
CA TYR A 96 -0.24 -8.95 -8.28
C TYR A 96 -1.58 -8.23 -8.48
N GLU A 97 -2.41 -8.75 -9.38
CA GLU A 97 -3.81 -8.39 -9.54
C GLU A 97 -4.61 -9.67 -9.85
N GLU A 98 -5.76 -9.83 -9.20
CA GLU A 98 -6.69 -10.93 -9.48
C GLU A 98 -7.74 -10.54 -10.53
N ASP A 99 -8.27 -9.32 -10.40
CA ASP A 99 -9.34 -8.77 -11.24
C ASP A 99 -9.01 -7.31 -11.59
N PRO A 100 -8.56 -7.02 -12.83
CA PRO A 100 -8.19 -5.68 -13.25
C PRO A 100 -9.35 -4.67 -13.18
N VAL A 101 -10.59 -5.11 -13.37
CA VAL A 101 -11.77 -4.23 -13.34
C VAL A 101 -12.04 -3.80 -11.90
N GLN A 102 -12.11 -4.76 -10.98
CA GLN A 102 -12.29 -4.42 -9.55
C GLN A 102 -11.12 -3.60 -8.99
N ARG A 103 -9.89 -3.81 -9.49
CA ARG A 103 -8.74 -2.97 -9.13
C ARG A 103 -8.93 -1.54 -9.63
N ALA A 104 -9.32 -1.36 -10.89
CA ALA A 104 -9.59 -0.03 -11.46
C ALA A 104 -10.69 0.71 -10.68
N ASP A 105 -11.78 0.03 -10.31
CA ASP A 105 -12.86 0.60 -9.50
C ASP A 105 -12.35 1.07 -8.12
N TYR A 106 -11.44 0.30 -7.50
CA TYR A 106 -10.79 0.68 -6.26
C TYR A 106 -9.89 1.91 -6.43
N GLU A 107 -9.07 1.94 -7.49
CA GLU A 107 -8.15 3.04 -7.77
C GLU A 107 -8.89 4.35 -8.07
N GLU A 108 -9.95 4.29 -8.87
CA GLU A 108 -10.82 5.43 -9.17
C GLU A 108 -11.43 6.01 -7.88
N ARG A 109 -11.98 5.15 -7.01
CA ARG A 109 -12.56 5.58 -5.73
C ARG A 109 -11.52 6.29 -4.86
N VAL A 110 -10.31 5.75 -4.74
CA VAL A 110 -9.24 6.36 -3.95
C VAL A 110 -8.79 7.69 -4.56
N MET A 111 -8.66 7.77 -5.88
CA MET A 111 -8.29 9.00 -6.57
C MET A 111 -9.31 10.11 -6.36
N ASN A 112 -10.61 9.80 -6.49
CA ASN A 112 -11.69 10.76 -6.22
C ASN A 112 -11.66 11.25 -4.77
N GLN A 113 -11.56 10.33 -3.80
CA GLN A 113 -11.48 10.69 -2.38
C GLN A 113 -10.24 11.55 -2.05
N TYR A 114 -9.10 11.27 -2.70
CA TYR A 114 -7.89 12.05 -2.51
C TYR A 114 -8.04 13.47 -3.07
N MET A 115 -8.65 13.63 -4.25
CA MET A 115 -8.90 14.95 -4.82
C MET A 115 -9.83 15.80 -3.95
N ASP A 116 -10.85 15.20 -3.34
CA ASP A 116 -11.71 15.89 -2.37
C ASP A 116 -10.96 16.29 -1.09
N PHE A 117 -9.98 15.49 -0.67
CA PHE A 117 -9.18 15.73 0.53
C PHE A 117 -8.00 16.69 0.31
N LYS A 118 -7.53 16.83 -0.93
CA LYS A 118 -6.36 17.62 -1.30
C LYS A 118 -6.40 19.08 -0.84
N PRO A 119 -7.51 19.83 -0.98
CA PRO A 119 -7.58 21.22 -0.48
C PRO A 119 -7.34 21.32 1.03
N LEU A 120 -7.80 20.32 1.79
CA LEU A 120 -7.61 20.28 3.24
C LEU A 120 -6.15 20.02 3.62
N LEU A 121 -5.47 19.13 2.90
CA LEU A 121 -4.03 18.88 3.08
C LEU A 121 -3.22 20.15 2.83
N GLU A 122 -3.46 20.82 1.71
CA GLU A 122 -2.77 22.07 1.34
C GLU A 122 -2.96 23.16 2.41
N TYR A 123 -4.17 23.26 2.97
CA TYR A 123 -4.45 24.19 4.07
C TYR A 123 -3.63 23.86 5.34
N PHE A 124 -3.55 22.59 5.72
CA PHE A 124 -2.75 22.17 6.87
C PHE A 124 -1.25 22.41 6.65
N ASP A 125 -0.74 22.16 5.45
CA ASP A 125 0.65 22.41 5.08
C ASP A 125 1.00 23.90 5.22
N ILE A 126 0.13 24.79 4.74
CA ILE A 126 0.31 26.24 4.89
C ILE A 126 0.35 26.65 6.36
N ILE A 127 -0.52 26.10 7.20
CA ILE A 127 -0.53 26.40 8.65
C ILE A 127 0.75 25.88 9.33
N ALA A 128 1.16 24.66 9.01
CA ALA A 128 2.37 24.07 9.55
C ALA A 128 3.58 24.95 9.22
N LEU A 129 3.76 25.34 7.96
CA LEU A 129 4.84 26.21 7.51
C LEU A 129 4.86 27.55 8.26
N LYS A 130 3.69 28.17 8.49
CA LYS A 130 3.61 29.43 9.26
C LYS A 130 4.06 29.26 10.71
N ARG A 131 3.75 28.13 11.35
CA ARG A 131 4.16 27.83 12.73
C ARG A 131 5.66 27.57 12.87
N TYR A 132 6.29 26.95 11.87
CA TYR A 132 7.73 26.67 11.89
C TYR A 132 8.59 27.86 11.43
N SER A 133 7.98 28.89 10.85
CA SER A 133 8.65 30.13 10.41
C SER A 133 8.59 31.26 11.45
N SER A 134 8.07 30.98 12.66
CA SER A 134 7.96 31.91 13.81
C SER A 134 8.84 31.43 14.95
#